data_AF-X0U8F4-F1
#
_entry.id   AF-X0U8F4-F1
#
_cell.length_a   1.000
_cell.length_b   1.000
_cell.length_c   1.000
_cell.angle_alpha   90.00
_cell.angle_beta   90.00
_cell.angle_gamma   90.00
#
_symmetry.space_group_name_H-M   'P 1'
#
loop_
_entity.id
_entity.type
_entity.pdbx_description
1 polymer ?
#
loop_
_entity_poly.entity_id
_entity_poly.type
_entity_poly.pdbx_seq_one_letter_code
_entity_poly.pdbx_strand_id
1 'polypeptide(L)'
;EAPDPSPSARQPNDARPAEPQARPGEAKLRRNSELLIELFARGRSQADAQEWSQAAETCRQAFDVAATISPVDAECALTHLRALHRRRRALEPIAEARARLDAAPNDPQLRRELIDLTIIGTGDFSAAAELVDDSLDDATRRLVTLAASGLSVTDGADCLALARWHEALADRADGLVKLVLLRRAGHYCQQSLRHGGVEHAPAAELLAELFERIKGADESGMSLSTGVWLDLLSAAPLEPVADSPAWQRTEAGSLAPTPGGRESFGRFP
;
A
#
# COMPACT_ATOMS: atom_id res chain seq x y z
N GLU A 1 -39.49 -71.88 53.77
CA GLU A 1 -38.46 -70.96 53.22
C GLU A 1 -39.02 -70.31 51.97
N ALA A 2 -39.22 -68.99 52.02
CA ALA A 2 -39.65 -68.17 50.89
C ALA A 2 -38.50 -67.22 50.54
N PRO A 3 -38.20 -66.97 49.25
CA PRO A 3 -37.05 -66.16 48.87
C PRO A 3 -37.36 -64.65 48.94
N ASP A 4 -36.37 -63.92 49.43
CA ASP A 4 -36.32 -62.48 49.65
C ASP A 4 -36.21 -61.72 48.30
N PRO A 5 -37.00 -60.67 48.04
CA PRO A 5 -36.86 -59.87 46.83
C PRO A 5 -35.69 -58.90 46.95
N SER A 6 -34.68 -59.08 46.08
CA SER A 6 -33.51 -58.21 45.96
C SER A 6 -33.88 -56.77 45.58
N PRO A 7 -33.15 -55.76 46.10
CA PRO A 7 -33.44 -54.35 45.88
C PRO A 7 -33.05 -53.90 44.47
N SER A 8 -34.00 -53.27 43.79
CA SER A 8 -33.86 -52.68 42.47
C SER A 8 -32.83 -51.53 42.48
N ALA A 9 -31.77 -51.68 41.69
CA ALA A 9 -30.72 -50.68 41.51
C ALA A 9 -31.29 -49.41 40.84
N ARG A 10 -31.27 -48.30 41.55
CA ARG A 10 -31.60 -46.96 41.01
C ARG A 10 -30.57 -46.62 39.93
N GLN A 11 -31.04 -46.41 38.70
CA GLN A 11 -30.22 -45.87 37.62
C GLN A 11 -29.70 -44.48 37.98
N PRO A 12 -28.41 -44.17 37.70
CA PRO A 12 -27.87 -42.84 37.86
C PRO A 12 -28.58 -41.89 36.88
N ASN A 13 -29.15 -40.83 37.45
CA ASN A 13 -29.83 -39.77 36.75
C ASN A 13 -28.82 -39.08 35.82
N ASP A 14 -28.94 -39.29 34.50
CA ASP A 14 -28.19 -38.56 33.48
C ASP A 14 -28.57 -37.09 33.52
N ALA A 15 -27.93 -36.35 34.44
CA ALA A 15 -28.01 -34.90 34.50
C ALA A 15 -27.38 -34.34 33.23
N ARG A 16 -28.22 -34.07 32.22
CA ARG A 16 -27.85 -33.27 31.05
C ARG A 16 -27.10 -32.03 31.55
N PRO A 17 -25.84 -31.80 31.14
CA PRO A 17 -25.15 -30.58 31.49
C PRO A 17 -25.98 -29.42 30.94
N ALA A 18 -26.46 -28.58 31.84
CA ALA A 18 -27.21 -27.38 31.48
C ALA A 18 -26.31 -26.53 30.58
N GLU A 19 -26.75 -26.31 29.34
CA GLU A 19 -26.07 -25.40 28.43
C GLU A 19 -25.92 -24.04 29.14
N PRO A 20 -24.69 -23.51 29.27
CA PRO A 20 -24.48 -22.24 29.95
C PRO A 20 -25.23 -21.16 29.18
N GLN A 21 -26.32 -20.66 29.76
CA GLN A 21 -27.07 -19.54 29.22
C GLN A 21 -26.15 -18.32 29.21
N ALA A 22 -25.73 -17.91 28.00
CA ALA A 22 -24.88 -16.74 27.81
C ALA A 22 -25.54 -15.51 28.44
N ARG A 23 -24.74 -14.70 29.15
CA ARG A 23 -25.26 -13.49 29.77
C ARG A 23 -25.81 -12.56 28.67
N PRO A 24 -26.90 -11.81 28.90
CA PRO A 24 -27.50 -10.95 27.87
C PRO A 24 -26.51 -10.00 27.15
N GLY A 25 -25.45 -9.56 27.84
CA GLY A 25 -24.38 -8.75 27.25
C GLY A 25 -23.47 -9.52 26.28
N GLU A 26 -23.19 -10.79 26.54
CA GLU A 26 -22.33 -11.63 25.67
C GLU A 26 -23.01 -11.95 24.34
N ALA A 27 -24.33 -12.20 24.37
CA ALA A 27 -25.12 -12.41 23.16
C ALA A 27 -25.15 -11.16 22.27
N LYS A 28 -25.28 -9.96 22.88
CA LYS A 28 -25.21 -8.69 22.14
C LYS A 28 -23.83 -8.46 21.53
N LEU A 29 -22.76 -8.68 22.30
CA LEU A 29 -21.39 -8.54 21.80
C LEU A 29 -21.12 -9.49 20.63
N ARG A 30 -21.51 -10.76 20.75
CA ARG A 30 -21.37 -11.75 19.67
C ARG A 30 -22.08 -11.30 18.39
N ARG A 31 -23.34 -10.86 18.51
CA ARG A 31 -24.12 -10.35 17.38
C ARG A 31 -23.48 -9.11 16.74
N ASN A 32 -22.94 -8.20 17.55
CA ASN A 32 -22.25 -7.01 17.04
C ASN A 32 -20.94 -7.39 16.33
N SER A 33 -20.19 -8.36 16.84
CA SER A 33 -18.99 -8.89 16.19
C SER A 33 -19.29 -9.55 14.84
N GLU A 34 -20.36 -10.35 14.77
CA GLU A 34 -20.83 -10.96 13.51
C GLU A 34 -21.23 -9.88 12.49
N LEU A 35 -22.04 -8.89 12.91
CA LEU A 35 -22.43 -7.77 12.07
C LEU A 35 -21.23 -6.96 11.59
N LEU A 36 -20.22 -6.74 12.45
CA LEU A 36 -19.00 -6.02 12.09
C LEU A 36 -18.25 -6.74 10.95
N ILE A 37 -18.13 -8.07 11.03
CA ILE A 37 -17.50 -8.89 9.98
C ILE A 37 -18.27 -8.77 8.66
N GLU A 38 -19.59 -8.86 8.70
CA GLU A 38 -20.45 -8.72 7.51
C GLU A 38 -20.31 -7.34 6.86
N LEU A 39 -20.29 -6.27 7.68
CA LEU A 39 -20.13 -4.90 7.19
C LEU A 39 -18.76 -4.70 6.54
N PHE A 40 -17.67 -5.22 7.12
CA PHE A 40 -16.35 -5.16 6.48
C PHE A 40 -16.30 -5.94 5.17
N ALA A 41 -16.87 -7.14 5.12
CA ALA A 41 -16.93 -7.94 3.90
C ALA A 41 -17.70 -7.22 2.79
N ARG A 42 -18.86 -6.62 3.13
CA ARG A 42 -19.66 -5.83 2.20
C ARG A 42 -18.92 -4.57 1.74
N GLY A 43 -18.32 -3.82 2.66
CA GLY A 43 -17.57 -2.60 2.35
C GLY A 43 -16.40 -2.88 1.41
N ARG A 44 -15.69 -4.00 1.62
CA ARG A 44 -14.65 -4.49 0.71
C ARG A 44 -15.21 -4.85 -0.66
N SER A 45 -16.30 -5.63 -0.72
CA SER A 45 -16.93 -5.99 -1.99
C SER A 45 -17.38 -4.76 -2.79
N GLN A 46 -17.89 -3.72 -2.12
CA GLN A 46 -18.27 -2.45 -2.75
C GLN A 46 -17.03 -1.68 -3.24
N ALA A 47 -15.94 -1.68 -2.46
CA ALA A 47 -14.68 -1.07 -2.88
C ALA A 47 -14.07 -1.79 -4.10
N ASP A 48 -14.11 -3.13 -4.12
CA ASP A 48 -13.65 -3.95 -5.25
C ASP A 48 -14.50 -3.68 -6.51
N ALA A 49 -15.80 -3.42 -6.33
CA ALA A 49 -16.71 -2.96 -7.38
C ALA A 49 -16.59 -1.46 -7.73
N GLN A 50 -15.61 -0.75 -7.15
CA GLN A 50 -15.38 0.69 -7.33
C GLN A 50 -16.56 1.59 -6.88
N GLU A 51 -17.45 1.08 -6.04
CA GLU A 51 -18.58 1.81 -5.45
C GLU A 51 -18.13 2.58 -4.20
N TRP A 52 -17.13 3.46 -4.33
CA TRP A 52 -16.42 4.10 -3.22
C TRP A 52 -17.32 4.82 -2.21
N SER A 53 -18.41 5.45 -2.69
CA SER A 53 -19.38 6.11 -1.82
C SER A 53 -20.19 5.12 -0.99
N GLN A 54 -20.59 4.00 -1.57
CA GLN A 54 -21.30 2.95 -0.82
C GLN A 54 -20.36 2.24 0.16
N ALA A 55 -19.13 1.95 -0.28
CA ALA A 55 -18.10 1.37 0.58
C ALA A 55 -17.82 2.24 1.82
N ALA A 56 -17.68 3.57 1.63
CA ALA A 56 -17.46 4.50 2.73
C ALA A 56 -18.66 4.54 3.70
N GLU A 57 -19.88 4.50 3.18
CA GLU A 57 -21.09 4.43 4.00
C GLU A 57 -21.14 3.13 4.83
N THR A 58 -20.84 2.00 4.21
CA THR A 58 -20.79 0.71 4.91
C THR A 58 -19.68 0.68 5.97
N CYS A 59 -18.50 1.26 5.71
CA CYS A 59 -17.44 1.39 6.71
C CYS A 59 -17.79 2.34 7.85
N ARG A 60 -18.60 3.39 7.60
CA ARG A 60 -19.14 4.24 8.66
C ARG A 60 -20.09 3.46 9.58
N GLN A 61 -20.97 2.64 9.01
CA GLN A 61 -21.82 1.73 9.81
C GLN A 61 -20.98 0.73 10.60
N ALA A 62 -19.91 0.20 10.00
CA ALA A 62 -18.96 -0.68 10.70
C ALA A 62 -18.30 0.03 11.89
N PHE A 63 -17.92 1.30 11.74
CA PHE A 63 -17.37 2.10 12.83
C PHE A 63 -18.34 2.26 13.99
N ASP A 64 -19.61 2.58 13.72
CA ASP A 64 -20.63 2.74 14.76
C ASP A 64 -20.84 1.43 15.54
N VAL A 65 -20.85 0.28 14.85
CA VAL A 65 -20.93 -1.04 15.49
C VAL A 65 -19.67 -1.34 16.29
N ALA A 66 -18.50 -1.12 15.72
CA ALA A 66 -17.20 -1.38 16.33
C ALA A 66 -17.00 -0.58 17.63
N ALA A 67 -17.43 0.68 17.66
CA ALA A 67 -17.40 1.53 18.85
C ALA A 67 -18.19 0.97 20.04
N THR A 68 -19.17 0.09 19.79
CA THR A 68 -19.91 -0.61 20.85
C THR A 68 -19.22 -1.89 21.36
N ILE A 69 -18.24 -2.40 20.61
CA ILE A 69 -17.50 -3.63 20.93
C ILE A 69 -16.22 -3.25 21.69
N SER A 70 -15.35 -2.46 21.06
CA SER A 70 -14.09 -2.02 21.64
C SER A 70 -13.52 -0.76 20.97
N PRO A 71 -12.69 0.03 21.67
CA PRO A 71 -11.96 1.15 21.07
C PRO A 71 -11.00 0.72 19.96
N VAL A 72 -10.43 -0.49 20.05
CA VAL A 72 -9.47 -1.01 19.06
C VAL A 72 -10.17 -1.29 17.74
N ASP A 73 -11.35 -1.91 17.79
CA ASP A 73 -12.15 -2.19 16.59
C ASP A 73 -12.63 -0.88 15.94
N ALA A 74 -13.00 0.12 16.76
CA ALA A 74 -13.39 1.44 16.26
C ALA A 74 -12.25 2.13 15.51
N GLU A 75 -11.02 2.11 16.05
CA GLU A 75 -9.86 2.69 15.35
C GLU A 75 -9.53 1.93 14.05
N CYS A 76 -9.70 0.61 14.03
CA CYS A 76 -9.57 -0.20 12.82
C CYS A 76 -10.58 0.23 11.74
N ALA A 77 -11.87 0.32 12.10
CA ALA A 77 -12.92 0.78 11.18
C ALA A 77 -12.69 2.22 10.69
N LEU A 78 -12.25 3.10 11.58
CA LEU A 78 -11.92 4.49 11.25
C LEU A 78 -10.74 4.58 10.28
N THR A 79 -9.73 3.74 10.44
CA THR A 79 -8.59 3.64 9.52
C THR A 79 -9.03 3.24 8.12
N HIS A 80 -9.90 2.21 8.00
CA HIS A 80 -10.48 1.81 6.73
C HIS A 80 -11.33 2.92 6.09
N LEU A 81 -12.18 3.58 6.87
CA LEU A 81 -13.00 4.70 6.40
C LEU A 81 -12.14 5.86 5.87
N ARG A 82 -11.07 6.23 6.59
CA ARG A 82 -10.12 7.25 6.15
C ARG A 82 -9.42 6.85 4.85
N ALA A 83 -9.05 5.58 4.70
CA ALA A 83 -8.43 5.08 3.46
C ALA A 83 -9.39 5.18 2.26
N LEU A 84 -10.65 4.78 2.43
CA LEU A 84 -11.69 4.90 1.39
C LEU A 84 -11.93 6.36 1.00
N HIS A 85 -12.02 7.26 1.97
CA HIS A 85 -12.19 8.69 1.67
C HIS A 85 -11.00 9.29 0.90
N ARG A 86 -9.77 8.91 1.24
CA ARG A 86 -8.58 9.32 0.48
C ARG A 86 -8.64 8.79 -0.94
N ARG A 87 -8.95 7.50 -1.12
CA ARG A 87 -9.07 6.88 -2.46
C ARG A 87 -10.15 7.57 -3.28
N ARG A 88 -11.31 7.87 -2.71
CA ARG A 88 -12.39 8.59 -3.40
C ARG A 88 -11.95 10.00 -3.83
N ARG A 89 -11.33 10.76 -2.93
CA ARG A 89 -10.82 12.11 -3.23
C ARG A 89 -9.77 12.10 -4.34
N ALA A 90 -8.99 11.03 -4.46
CA ALA A 90 -8.03 10.85 -5.53
C ALA A 90 -8.68 10.52 -6.88
N LEU A 91 -9.75 9.71 -6.89
CA LEU A 91 -10.39 9.23 -8.12
C LEU A 91 -11.38 10.21 -8.73
N GLU A 92 -12.01 11.08 -7.93
CA GLU A 92 -12.99 12.05 -8.41
C GLU A 92 -12.39 13.05 -9.42
N PRO A 93 -11.23 13.70 -9.17
CA PRO A 93 -10.56 14.54 -10.16
C PRO A 93 -10.15 13.77 -11.42
N ILE A 94 -9.75 12.49 -11.29
CA ILE A 94 -9.39 11.64 -12.43
C ILE A 94 -10.61 11.41 -13.33
N ALA A 95 -11.77 11.09 -12.73
CA ALA A 95 -13.01 10.89 -13.48
C ALA A 95 -13.47 12.18 -14.18
N GLU A 96 -13.36 13.33 -13.51
CA GLU A 96 -13.68 14.63 -14.10
C GLU A 96 -12.75 14.99 -15.26
N ALA A 97 -11.43 14.85 -15.06
CA ALA A 97 -10.44 15.10 -16.11
C ALA A 97 -10.64 14.14 -17.30
N ARG A 98 -11.01 12.88 -17.06
CA ARG A 98 -11.35 11.93 -18.12
C ARG A 98 -12.57 12.38 -18.92
N ALA A 99 -13.65 12.77 -18.25
CA ALA A 99 -14.85 13.26 -18.92
C ALA A 99 -14.58 14.54 -19.75
N ARG A 100 -13.75 15.45 -19.24
CA ARG A 100 -13.28 16.62 -19.99
C ARG A 100 -12.45 16.20 -21.21
N LEU A 101 -11.59 15.19 -21.08
CA LEU A 101 -10.74 14.70 -22.17
C LEU A 101 -11.57 14.00 -23.25
N ASP A 102 -12.60 13.26 -22.87
CA ASP A 102 -13.54 12.66 -23.82
C ASP A 102 -14.28 13.73 -24.64
N ALA A 103 -14.53 14.91 -24.06
CA ALA A 103 -15.08 16.07 -24.77
C ALA A 103 -14.05 16.82 -25.63
N ALA A 104 -12.76 16.74 -25.30
CA ALA A 104 -11.66 17.42 -25.97
C ALA A 104 -10.44 16.47 -26.15
N PRO A 105 -10.54 15.44 -27.02
CA PRO A 105 -9.59 14.33 -27.05
C PRO A 105 -8.16 14.71 -27.49
N ASN A 106 -8.03 15.85 -28.18
CA ASN A 106 -6.76 16.37 -28.69
C ASN A 106 -6.18 17.49 -27.80
N ASP A 107 -6.67 17.67 -26.57
CA ASP A 107 -6.11 18.65 -25.63
C ASP A 107 -4.89 18.04 -24.89
N PRO A 108 -3.65 18.41 -25.27
CA PRO A 108 -2.45 17.83 -24.66
C PRO A 108 -2.26 18.28 -23.21
N GLN A 109 -2.77 19.45 -22.83
CA GLN A 109 -2.66 19.95 -21.47
C GLN A 109 -3.56 19.14 -20.55
N LEU A 110 -4.79 18.86 -20.98
CA LEU A 110 -5.73 18.04 -20.22
C LEU A 110 -5.28 16.58 -20.12
N ARG A 111 -4.67 16.05 -21.18
CA ARG A 111 -4.07 14.71 -21.14
C ARG A 111 -2.91 14.64 -20.14
N ARG A 112 -2.04 15.65 -20.11
CA ARG A 112 -0.96 15.75 -19.12
C ARG A 112 -1.51 15.89 -17.70
N GLU A 113 -2.55 16.69 -17.50
CA GLU A 113 -3.25 16.80 -16.22
C GLU A 113 -3.78 15.44 -15.75
N LEU A 114 -4.44 14.68 -16.64
CA LEU A 114 -4.96 13.35 -16.32
C LEU A 114 -3.84 12.34 -15.98
N ILE A 115 -2.71 12.39 -16.69
CA ILE A 115 -1.52 11.57 -16.38
C ILE A 115 -1.01 11.89 -14.97
N ASP A 116 -0.80 13.17 -14.67
CA ASP A 116 -0.30 13.60 -13.38
C ASP A 116 -1.27 13.23 -12.24
N LEU A 117 -2.58 13.43 -12.44
CA LEU A 117 -3.62 13.04 -11.49
C LEU A 117 -3.66 11.53 -11.28
N THR A 118 -3.46 10.74 -12.33
CA THR A 118 -3.40 9.27 -12.22
C THR A 118 -2.21 8.87 -11.37
N ILE A 119 -1.02 9.39 -11.64
CA ILE A 119 0.19 9.06 -10.88
C ILE A 119 0.07 9.51 -9.43
N ILE A 120 -0.38 10.74 -9.17
CA ILE A 120 -0.51 11.28 -7.81
C ILE A 120 -1.66 10.59 -7.06
N GLY A 121 -2.78 10.33 -7.72
CA GLY A 121 -3.97 9.79 -7.08
C GLY A 121 -3.93 8.28 -6.84
N THR A 122 -3.32 7.54 -7.75
CA THR A 122 -3.33 6.06 -7.69
C THR A 122 -1.94 5.45 -7.54
N GLY A 123 -0.87 6.19 -7.84
CA GLY A 123 0.48 5.64 -7.91
C GLY A 123 0.70 4.70 -9.10
N ASP A 124 -0.24 4.64 -10.05
CA ASP A 124 -0.23 3.70 -11.16
C ASP A 124 0.39 4.32 -12.41
N PHE A 125 1.67 4.04 -12.62
CA PHE A 125 2.44 4.52 -13.76
C PHE A 125 2.08 3.77 -15.05
N SER A 126 1.63 2.51 -14.94
CA SER A 126 1.20 1.72 -16.09
C SER A 126 -0.09 2.28 -16.67
N ALA A 127 -1.09 2.55 -15.83
CA ALA A 127 -2.32 3.22 -16.24
C ALA A 127 -2.05 4.61 -16.83
N ALA A 128 -1.09 5.36 -16.27
CA ALA A 128 -0.69 6.65 -16.81
C ALA A 128 -0.02 6.53 -18.20
N ALA A 129 0.74 5.46 -18.45
CA ALA A 129 1.35 5.21 -19.75
C ALA A 129 0.32 4.88 -20.85
N GLU A 130 -0.82 4.27 -20.51
CA GLU A 130 -1.91 4.04 -21.47
C GLU A 130 -2.56 5.35 -21.97
N LEU A 131 -2.35 6.47 -21.27
CA LEU A 131 -2.86 7.78 -21.66
C LEU A 131 -1.93 8.52 -22.61
N VAL A 132 -0.71 8.02 -22.84
CA VAL A 132 0.29 8.66 -23.70
C VAL A 132 -0.10 8.54 -25.17
N ASP A 133 -0.13 9.66 -25.89
CA ASP A 133 -0.35 9.69 -27.34
C ASP A 133 0.51 10.78 -28.01
N ASP A 134 0.39 10.92 -29.33
CA ASP A 134 1.18 11.85 -30.14
C ASP A 134 0.87 13.34 -29.88
N SER A 135 -0.19 13.66 -29.13
CA SER A 135 -0.51 15.06 -28.79
C SER A 135 0.43 15.63 -27.72
N LEU A 136 1.00 14.77 -26.88
CA LEU A 136 1.95 15.15 -25.82
C LEU A 136 3.32 15.49 -26.38
N ASP A 137 4.07 16.34 -25.68
CA ASP A 137 5.46 16.62 -26.02
C ASP A 137 6.38 15.40 -25.80
N ASP A 138 7.43 15.28 -26.61
CA ASP A 138 8.35 14.15 -26.61
C ASP A 138 8.96 13.86 -25.24
N ALA A 139 9.24 14.91 -24.45
CA ALA A 139 9.82 14.77 -23.12
C ALA A 139 8.82 14.12 -22.15
N THR A 140 7.57 14.58 -22.13
CA THR A 140 6.51 13.98 -21.31
C THR A 140 6.26 12.54 -21.71
N ARG A 141 6.15 12.24 -23.02
CA ARG A 141 5.95 10.84 -23.49
C ARG A 141 7.07 9.94 -23.01
N ARG A 142 8.32 10.36 -23.22
CA ARG A 142 9.52 9.61 -22.80
C ARG A 142 9.52 9.37 -21.29
N LEU A 143 9.31 10.40 -20.46
CA LEU A 143 9.38 10.27 -19.00
C LEU A 143 8.29 9.35 -18.46
N VAL A 144 7.06 9.45 -18.97
CA VAL A 144 5.94 8.59 -18.53
C VAL A 144 6.21 7.14 -18.92
N THR A 145 6.63 6.89 -20.17
CA THR A 145 6.98 5.53 -20.63
C THR A 145 8.14 4.94 -19.84
N LEU A 146 9.20 5.71 -19.57
CA LEU A 146 10.33 5.25 -18.77
C LEU A 146 9.91 4.93 -17.34
N ALA A 147 9.09 5.77 -16.71
CA ALA A 147 8.62 5.52 -15.35
C ALA A 147 7.71 4.27 -15.25
N ALA A 148 6.91 4.00 -16.28
CA ALA A 148 6.11 2.78 -16.38
C ALA A 148 6.97 1.52 -16.57
N SER A 149 8.12 1.64 -17.27
CA SER A 149 9.12 0.56 -17.39
C SER A 149 9.92 0.31 -16.11
N GLY A 150 9.70 1.13 -15.07
CA GLY A 150 10.30 0.98 -13.75
C GLY A 150 11.76 1.44 -13.68
N LEU A 151 12.59 0.64 -13.02
CA LEU A 151 13.99 0.95 -12.71
C LEU A 151 14.98 0.38 -13.74
N SER A 152 14.48 -0.05 -14.89
CA SER A 152 15.30 -0.61 -15.99
C SER A 152 16.06 0.45 -16.80
N VAL A 153 16.03 1.71 -16.36
CA VAL A 153 16.68 2.84 -17.03
C VAL A 153 18.19 2.79 -16.83
N THR A 154 18.94 2.78 -17.93
CA THR A 154 20.40 2.64 -17.93
C THR A 154 21.16 3.92 -18.28
N ASP A 155 20.46 5.01 -18.60
CA ASP A 155 21.09 6.30 -18.90
C ASP A 155 21.03 7.24 -17.69
N GLY A 156 22.17 7.87 -17.40
CA GLY A 156 22.30 8.77 -16.25
C GLY A 156 21.44 10.04 -16.39
N ALA A 157 21.35 10.61 -17.59
CA ALA A 157 20.55 11.81 -17.83
C ALA A 157 19.04 11.52 -17.71
N ASP A 158 18.59 10.37 -18.21
CA ASP A 158 17.21 9.92 -18.01
C ASP A 158 16.87 9.68 -16.54
N CYS A 159 17.79 9.08 -15.77
CA CYS A 159 17.63 8.92 -14.34
C CYS A 159 17.44 10.28 -13.64
N LEU A 160 18.30 11.26 -13.91
CA LEU A 160 18.16 12.58 -13.29
C LEU A 160 16.87 13.29 -13.72
N ALA A 161 16.47 13.17 -14.99
CA ALA A 161 15.22 13.76 -15.49
C ALA A 161 14.00 13.13 -14.82
N LEU A 162 13.97 11.81 -14.65
CA LEU A 162 12.94 11.09 -13.89
C LEU A 162 12.92 11.51 -12.43
N ALA A 163 14.08 11.71 -11.80
CA ALA A 163 14.16 12.15 -10.41
C ALA A 163 13.47 13.51 -10.21
N ARG A 164 13.81 14.49 -11.06
CA ARG A 164 13.18 15.83 -11.03
C ARG A 164 11.69 15.78 -11.32
N TRP A 165 11.27 14.94 -12.26
CA TRP A 165 9.86 14.79 -12.58
C TRP A 165 9.07 14.21 -11.40
N HIS A 166 9.60 13.18 -10.72
CA HIS A 166 8.99 12.61 -9.51
C HIS A 166 8.97 13.62 -8.35
N GLU A 167 10.02 14.42 -8.20
CA GLU A 167 10.04 15.50 -7.21
C GLU A 167 8.91 16.53 -7.46
N ALA A 168 8.76 16.98 -8.71
CA ALA A 168 7.70 17.92 -9.09
C ALA A 168 6.29 17.33 -8.93
N LEU A 169 6.12 16.02 -9.13
CA LEU A 169 4.89 15.31 -8.81
C LEU A 169 4.67 15.28 -7.29
N ALA A 170 5.72 15.03 -6.50
CA ALA A 170 5.66 14.97 -5.05
C ALA A 170 5.26 16.32 -4.41
N ASP A 171 5.57 17.45 -5.05
CA ASP A 171 5.14 18.78 -4.58
C ASP A 171 3.63 18.98 -4.65
N ARG A 172 2.95 18.25 -5.55
CA ARG A 172 1.49 18.29 -5.72
C ARG A 172 0.78 17.15 -5.00
N ALA A 173 1.51 16.12 -4.59
CA ALA A 173 0.99 14.98 -3.86
C ALA A 173 0.88 15.25 -2.35
N ASP A 174 0.01 14.50 -1.68
CA ASP A 174 -0.14 14.52 -0.23
C ASP A 174 0.14 13.15 0.40
N GLY A 175 0.31 13.15 1.72
CA GLY A 175 0.41 11.94 2.52
C GLY A 175 1.49 10.97 2.04
N LEU A 176 1.11 9.70 1.96
CA LEU A 176 2.01 8.61 1.59
C LEU A 176 2.44 8.65 0.13
N VAL A 177 1.61 9.18 -0.78
CA VAL A 177 1.95 9.28 -2.20
C VAL A 177 3.15 10.22 -2.37
N LYS A 178 3.13 11.37 -1.67
CA LYS A 178 4.29 12.28 -1.64
C LYS A 178 5.56 11.56 -1.22
N LEU A 179 5.51 10.78 -0.14
CA LEU A 179 6.66 10.02 0.35
C LEU A 179 7.15 8.98 -0.67
N VAL A 180 6.23 8.27 -1.33
CA VAL A 180 6.56 7.31 -2.40
C VAL A 180 7.25 7.99 -3.57
N LEU A 181 6.73 9.12 -4.03
CA LEU A 181 7.30 9.89 -5.14
C LEU A 181 8.69 10.43 -4.79
N LEU A 182 8.89 10.98 -3.58
CA LEU A 182 10.21 11.42 -3.12
C LEU A 182 11.21 10.27 -3.04
N ARG A 183 10.80 9.09 -2.55
CA ARG A 183 11.66 7.91 -2.49
C ARG A 183 12.03 7.40 -3.89
N ARG A 184 11.09 7.39 -4.82
CA ARG A 184 11.38 7.07 -6.24
C ARG A 184 12.36 8.08 -6.84
N ALA A 185 12.16 9.38 -6.59
CA ALA A 185 13.10 10.41 -7.03
C ALA A 185 14.52 10.15 -6.49
N GLY A 186 14.64 9.84 -5.20
CA GLY A 186 15.93 9.51 -4.57
C GLY A 186 16.58 8.27 -5.17
N HIS A 187 15.79 7.25 -5.50
CA HIS A 187 16.30 6.05 -6.19
C HIS A 187 16.88 6.39 -7.57
N TYR A 188 16.18 7.21 -8.36
CA TYR A 188 16.68 7.62 -9.67
C TYR A 188 17.95 8.49 -9.56
N CYS A 189 18.07 9.37 -8.55
CA CYS A 189 19.34 10.07 -8.29
C CYS A 189 20.48 9.09 -7.98
N GLN A 190 20.23 8.06 -7.16
CA GLN A 190 21.24 7.04 -6.85
C GLN A 190 21.69 6.27 -8.09
N GLN A 191 20.75 5.93 -9.00
CA GLN A 191 21.10 5.29 -10.27
C GLN A 191 21.91 6.23 -11.16
N SER A 192 21.51 7.50 -11.29
CA SER A 192 22.28 8.52 -12.03
C SER A 192 23.71 8.65 -11.51
N LEU A 193 23.93 8.59 -10.18
CA LEU A 193 25.26 8.66 -9.58
C LEU A 193 26.12 7.44 -9.91
N ARG A 194 25.53 6.24 -10.02
CA ARG A 194 26.24 5.01 -10.40
C ARG A 194 26.75 5.04 -11.84
N HIS A 195 26.04 5.70 -12.74
CA HIS A 195 26.48 5.87 -14.14
C HIS A 195 27.67 6.83 -14.28
N GLY A 196 27.86 7.75 -13.33
CA GLY A 196 28.87 8.81 -13.43
C GLY A 196 28.56 9.81 -14.54
N GLY A 197 29.46 10.79 -14.75
CA GLY A 197 29.34 11.79 -15.83
C GLY A 197 28.91 13.18 -15.37
N VAL A 198 28.43 13.99 -16.32
CA VAL A 198 28.09 15.42 -16.13
C VAL A 198 26.96 15.60 -15.11
N GLU A 199 26.07 14.62 -15.01
CA GLU A 199 24.90 14.64 -14.13
C GLU A 199 25.23 14.29 -12.67
N HIS A 200 26.48 13.95 -12.34
CA HIS A 200 26.84 13.51 -10.99
C HIS A 200 26.64 14.61 -9.94
N ALA A 201 27.11 15.83 -10.21
CA ALA A 201 26.93 16.95 -9.28
C ALA A 201 25.44 17.29 -9.04
N PRO A 202 24.60 17.51 -10.08
CA PRO A 202 23.19 17.82 -9.85
C PRO A 202 22.41 16.64 -9.24
N ALA A 203 22.77 15.38 -9.54
CA ALA A 203 22.14 14.22 -8.89
C ALA A 203 22.48 14.13 -7.39
N ALA A 204 23.71 14.46 -6.99
CA ALA A 204 24.11 14.46 -5.58
C ALA A 204 23.43 15.58 -4.78
N GLU A 205 23.33 16.77 -5.35
CA GLU A 205 22.63 17.92 -4.76
C GLU A 205 21.14 17.60 -4.55
N LEU A 206 20.45 17.15 -5.61
CA LEU A 206 19.05 16.77 -5.53
C LEU A 206 18.81 15.63 -4.52
N LEU A 207 19.70 14.64 -4.47
CA LEU A 207 19.58 13.54 -3.50
C LEU A 207 19.67 14.04 -2.05
N ALA A 208 20.56 15.00 -1.76
CA ALA A 208 20.67 15.59 -0.42
C ALA A 208 19.39 16.35 -0.03
N GLU A 209 18.82 17.14 -0.95
CA GLU A 209 17.54 17.84 -0.73
C GLU A 209 16.38 16.87 -0.49
N LEU A 210 16.31 15.80 -1.28
CA LEU A 210 15.27 14.77 -1.13
C LEU A 210 15.36 14.06 0.22
N PHE A 211 16.56 13.80 0.76
CA PHE A 211 16.71 13.20 2.09
C PHE A 211 16.13 14.07 3.20
N GLU A 212 16.39 15.38 3.18
CA GLU A 212 15.81 16.31 4.15
C GLU A 212 14.28 16.39 4.02
N ARG A 213 13.77 16.40 2.78
CA ARG A 213 12.32 16.39 2.51
C ARG A 213 11.66 15.11 2.99
N ILE A 214 12.29 13.95 2.77
CA ILE A 214 11.79 12.64 3.24
C ILE A 214 11.78 12.58 4.77
N LYS A 215 12.85 13.07 5.41
CA LYS A 215 12.94 13.12 6.88
C LYS A 215 11.85 14.00 7.48
N GLY A 216 11.65 15.21 6.94
CA GLY A 216 10.57 16.10 7.39
C GLY A 216 9.17 15.52 7.15
N ALA A 217 8.99 14.75 6.06
CA ALA A 217 7.77 14.03 5.78
C ALA A 217 7.49 12.92 6.82
N ASP A 218 8.50 12.12 7.18
CA ASP A 218 8.38 11.06 8.18
C ASP A 218 8.07 11.62 9.59
N GLU A 219 8.74 12.71 9.98
CA GLU A 219 8.53 13.39 11.27
C GLU A 219 7.13 14.01 11.42
N SER A 220 6.49 14.38 10.30
CA SER A 220 5.13 14.93 10.27
C SER A 220 4.03 13.89 10.57
N GLY A 221 4.40 12.69 11.02
CA GLY A 221 3.43 11.62 11.32
C GLY A 221 2.93 10.89 10.07
N MET A 222 3.63 11.00 8.94
CA MET A 222 3.44 10.11 7.78
C MET A 222 4.16 8.76 7.95
N SER A 223 4.65 8.47 9.17
CA SER A 223 5.14 7.17 9.59
C SER A 223 4.04 6.11 9.39
N LEU A 224 4.33 5.18 8.49
CA LEU A 224 3.49 4.03 8.17
C LEU A 224 3.38 3.14 9.42
N SER A 225 2.16 2.81 9.85
CA SER A 225 1.97 1.62 10.69
C SER A 225 2.53 0.42 9.93
N THR A 226 3.20 -0.49 10.64
CA THR A 226 4.05 -1.56 10.10
C THR A 226 3.37 -2.45 9.04
N GLY A 227 2.04 -2.43 8.94
CA GLY A 227 1.26 -3.15 7.91
C GLY A 227 1.21 -2.46 6.54
N VAL A 228 1.24 -1.14 6.45
CA VAL A 228 1.18 -0.41 5.15
C VAL A 228 2.52 -0.48 4.40
N TRP A 229 3.60 -0.83 5.09
CA TRP A 229 4.90 -1.15 4.48
C TRP A 229 4.82 -2.28 3.46
N LEU A 230 3.99 -3.30 3.70
CA LEU A 230 3.86 -4.45 2.80
C LEU A 230 3.13 -4.10 1.50
N ASP A 231 2.06 -3.31 1.56
CA ASP A 231 1.33 -2.89 0.36
C ASP A 231 2.16 -1.94 -0.52
N LEU A 232 2.97 -1.09 0.10
CA LEU A 232 3.88 -0.19 -0.64
C LEU A 232 5.09 -0.90 -1.26
N LEU A 233 5.65 -1.91 -0.60
CA LEU A 233 6.67 -2.79 -1.18
C LEU A 233 6.09 -3.70 -2.28
N SER A 234 4.77 -3.95 -2.26
CA SER A 234 4.09 -4.70 -3.32
C SER A 234 3.82 -3.84 -4.55
N ALA A 235 3.53 -2.55 -4.37
CA ALA A 235 3.25 -1.60 -5.45
C ALA A 235 4.52 -1.12 -6.21
N ALA A 236 5.69 -1.33 -5.62
CA ALA A 236 6.98 -1.17 -6.29
C ALA A 236 7.75 -2.46 -6.06
N PRO A 237 7.64 -3.48 -6.94
CA PRO A 237 8.45 -4.68 -6.82
C PRO A 237 9.90 -4.23 -6.90
N LEU A 238 10.54 -4.13 -5.74
CA LEU A 238 11.97 -4.02 -5.63
C LEU A 238 12.46 -5.40 -6.04
N GLU A 239 12.77 -5.56 -7.33
CA GLU A 239 13.47 -6.75 -7.76
C GLU A 239 14.72 -6.87 -6.88
N PRO A 240 14.94 -8.03 -6.23
CA PRO A 240 16.15 -8.23 -5.48
C PRO A 240 17.31 -7.99 -6.44
N VAL A 241 18.14 -7.00 -6.13
CA VAL A 241 19.38 -6.76 -6.87
C VAL A 241 20.11 -8.10 -6.89
N ALA A 242 20.38 -8.63 -8.09
CA ALA A 242 20.89 -9.99 -8.28
C ALA A 242 22.19 -10.28 -7.49
N ASP A 243 22.88 -9.22 -7.04
CA ASP A 243 24.11 -9.27 -6.25
C ASP A 243 23.94 -8.81 -4.79
N SER A 244 22.73 -8.72 -4.26
CA SER A 244 22.54 -8.44 -2.82
C SER A 244 22.84 -9.70 -2.00
N PRO A 245 23.74 -9.64 -1.00
CA PRO A 245 24.04 -10.79 -0.17
C PRO A 245 22.77 -11.24 0.56
N ALA A 246 22.44 -12.53 0.50
CA ALA A 246 21.31 -13.08 1.24
C ALA A 246 21.48 -12.73 2.73
N TRP A 247 20.47 -12.19 3.40
CA TRP A 247 20.55 -11.85 4.82
C TRP A 247 19.99 -13.00 5.67
N GLN A 248 20.69 -13.38 6.73
CA GLN A 248 20.24 -14.39 7.69
C GLN A 248 20.09 -13.78 9.09
N ARG A 249 19.11 -14.29 9.84
CA ARG A 249 18.92 -13.93 11.24
C ARG A 249 19.94 -14.71 12.07
N THR A 250 20.80 -14.00 12.78
CA THR A 250 21.74 -14.60 13.73
C THR A 250 20.99 -15.20 14.92
N GLU A 251 21.64 -16.09 15.68
CA GLU A 251 21.08 -16.62 16.94
C GLU A 251 20.79 -15.52 17.97
N ALA A 252 21.46 -14.36 17.86
CA ALA A 252 21.21 -13.17 18.67
C ALA A 252 20.04 -12.30 18.16
N GLY A 253 19.35 -12.71 17.08
CA GLY A 253 18.20 -12.02 16.51
C GLY A 253 18.55 -10.85 15.58
N SER A 254 19.82 -10.53 15.38
CA SER A 254 20.28 -9.50 14.43
C SER A 254 20.31 -10.04 12.99
N LEU A 255 20.11 -9.18 11.99
CA LEU A 255 20.31 -9.54 10.59
C LEU A 255 21.78 -9.37 10.22
N ALA A 256 22.40 -10.41 9.68
CA ALA A 256 23.76 -10.37 9.15
C ALA A 256 23.78 -10.88 7.71
N PRO A 257 24.64 -10.35 6.82
CA PRO A 257 24.82 -10.91 5.49
C PRO A 257 25.32 -12.35 5.64
N THR A 258 24.75 -13.27 4.86
CA THR A 258 25.18 -14.66 4.80
C THR A 258 26.66 -14.62 4.43
N PRO A 259 27.56 -15.19 5.25
CA PRO A 259 28.96 -15.28 4.88
C PRO A 259 29.04 -16.04 3.56
N GLY A 260 29.38 -15.31 2.49
CA GLY A 260 29.48 -15.86 1.15
C GLY A 260 30.44 -17.03 1.17
N GLY A 261 29.98 -18.18 0.67
CA GLY A 261 30.87 -19.29 0.37
C GLY A 261 32.03 -18.75 -0.45
N ARG A 262 33.26 -18.97 0.03
CA ARG A 262 34.49 -18.59 -0.68
C ARG A 262 34.33 -18.99 -2.15
N GLU A 263 34.19 -18.01 -3.02
CA GLU A 263 34.43 -18.23 -4.44
C GLU A 263 35.85 -18.78 -4.53
N SER A 264 35.92 -20.02 -4.99
CA SER A 264 37.18 -20.67 -5.28
C SER A 264 37.75 -19.96 -6.48
N PHE A 265 38.62 -18.98 -6.24
CA PHE A 265 39.48 -18.44 -7.27
C PHE A 265 40.24 -19.61 -7.90
N GLY A 266 39.83 -19.96 -9.11
CA GLY A 266 40.48 -20.96 -9.94
C GLY A 266 41.95 -20.59 -10.07
N ARG A 267 42.83 -21.56 -9.80
CA ARG A 267 44.24 -21.46 -10.16
C ARG A 267 44.32 -21.31 -11.68
N PHE A 268 44.92 -20.22 -12.13
CA PHE A 268 45.39 -20.09 -13.51
C PHE A 268 46.47 -21.15 -13.78
N PRO A 269 46.43 -21.86 -14.94
CA PRO A 269 47.61 -22.48 -15.51
C PRO A 269 48.59 -21.43 -16.09
#